data_AF-A0A847Z0S6-F1
#
_entry.id   AF-A0A847Z0S6-F1
#
_cell.length_a   1.000
_cell.length_b   1.000
_cell.length_c   1.000
_cell.angle_alpha   90.00
_cell.angle_beta   90.00
_cell.angle_gamma   90.00
#
_symmetry.space_group_name_H-M   'P 1'
#
loop_
_entity.id
_entity.type
_entity.pdbx_description
1 polymer ?
#
loop_
_entity_poly.entity_id
_entity_poly.type
_entity_poly.pdbx_seq_one_letter_code
_entity_poly.pdbx_strand_id
1 'polypeptide(L)'
;MYLVVHGVAGMVIGKQITNPAWSFIVSFIIHFILDMVPHDNVELKKWMKAGQEKEKFMLVGLLDVLLLAIIIALLDKNQLGVTKPSVITGILGGLLPDLIWVFGILIKTKNRLAVWFREKHTMIHTLFYKKSFVSNFVSNSIQIVFLVIFVAGFILL
;
A
#
# COMPACT_ATOMS: atom_id res chain seq x y z
N MET A 1 -5.92 -1.62 -4.04
CA MET A 1 -4.44 -1.54 -3.92
C MET A 1 -4.08 -0.12 -3.64
N TYR A 2 -3.36 0.08 -2.54
CA TYR A 2 -2.95 1.38 -2.00
C TYR A 2 -1.42 1.48 -2.00
N LEU A 3 -0.73 0.79 -2.92
CA LEU A 3 0.73 0.67 -2.89
C LEU A 3 1.41 2.04 -2.83
N VAL A 4 0.92 3.02 -3.62
CA VAL A 4 1.47 4.38 -3.60
C VAL A 4 1.26 5.02 -2.22
N VAL A 5 0.05 4.96 -1.67
CA VAL A 5 -0.29 5.56 -0.37
C VAL A 5 0.49 4.91 0.76
N HIS A 6 0.58 3.57 0.81
CA HIS A 6 1.35 2.85 1.84
C HIS A 6 2.84 3.09 1.71
N GLY A 7 3.36 3.13 0.48
CA GLY A 7 4.76 3.45 0.21
C GLY A 7 5.11 4.85 0.72
N VAL A 8 4.31 5.87 0.36
CA VAL A 8 4.54 7.26 0.80
C VAL A 8 4.31 7.42 2.31
N ALA A 9 3.34 6.72 2.91
CA ALA A 9 3.17 6.69 4.37
C ALA A 9 4.43 6.14 5.06
N GLY A 10 4.99 5.04 4.53
CA GLY A 10 6.27 4.48 4.98
C GLY A 10 7.44 5.46 4.83
N MET A 11 7.44 6.29 3.77
CA MET A 11 8.43 7.36 3.61
C MET A 11 8.34 8.40 4.73
N VAL A 12 7.13 8.87 5.04
CA VAL A 12 6.88 9.84 6.11
C VAL A 12 7.36 9.29 7.45
N ILE A 13 6.99 8.04 7.76
CA ILE A 13 7.39 7.36 8.99
C ILE A 13 8.91 7.24 9.07
N GLY A 14 9.56 6.79 8.00
CA GLY A 14 11.01 6.63 7.97
C GLY A 14 11.79 7.94 7.99
N LYS A 15 11.16 9.06 7.63
CA LYS A 15 11.76 10.40 7.81
C LYS A 15 11.80 10.80 9.29
N GLN A 16 10.77 10.44 10.06
CA GLN A 16 10.66 10.75 11.49
C GLN A 16 11.36 9.74 12.39
N ILE A 17 11.27 8.45 12.06
CA ILE A 17 11.89 7.35 12.81
C ILE A 17 13.23 7.02 12.17
N THR A 18 14.31 7.54 12.75
CA THR A 18 15.67 7.39 12.18
C THR A 18 16.25 5.98 12.30
N ASN A 19 15.73 5.15 13.21
CA ASN A 19 16.14 3.75 13.32
C ASN A 19 15.48 2.91 12.21
N PRO A 20 16.24 2.27 11.31
CA PRO A 20 15.65 1.56 10.17
C PRO A 20 14.76 0.38 10.53
N ALA A 21 15.09 -0.37 11.59
CA ALA A 21 14.29 -1.50 12.02
C ALA A 21 12.92 -1.04 12.58
N TRP A 22 12.92 0.00 13.40
CA TRP A 22 11.67 0.57 13.91
C TRP A 22 10.85 1.24 12.82
N SER A 23 11.48 1.92 11.86
CA SER A 23 10.79 2.48 10.70
C SER A 23 10.03 1.39 9.93
N PHE A 24 10.69 0.25 9.67
CA PHE A 24 10.04 -0.90 9.02
C PHE A 24 8.85 -1.41 9.82
N ILE A 25 9.05 -1.72 11.12
CA ILE A 25 8.01 -2.31 11.98
C ILE A 25 6.79 -1.38 12.07
N VAL A 26 7.03 -0.10 12.31
CA VAL A 26 5.94 0.89 12.44
C VAL A 26 5.22 1.05 11.10
N SER A 27 5.94 1.13 9.98
CA SER A 27 5.33 1.24 8.64
C SER A 27 4.51 0.00 8.29
N PHE A 28 4.98 -1.19 8.66
CA PHE A 28 4.26 -2.45 8.51
C PHE A 28 2.96 -2.49 9.31
N ILE A 29 2.95 -1.96 10.53
CA ILE A 29 1.73 -1.86 11.34
C ILE A 29 0.77 -0.80 10.76
N ILE A 30 1.30 0.36 10.37
CA ILE A 30 0.51 1.46 9.81
C ILE A 30 -0.15 1.05 8.49
N HIS A 31 0.48 0.20 7.68
CA HIS A 31 -0.15 -0.40 6.50
C HIS A 31 -1.54 -0.96 6.83
N PHE A 32 -1.63 -1.83 7.83
CA PHE A 32 -2.89 -2.45 8.23
C PHE A 32 -3.90 -1.45 8.81
N ILE A 33 -3.43 -0.39 9.46
CA ILE A 33 -4.32 0.68 9.95
C ILE A 33 -4.94 1.42 8.76
N LEU A 34 -4.16 1.71 7.73
CA LEU A 34 -4.64 2.38 6.52
C LEU A 34 -5.59 1.50 5.72
N ASP A 35 -5.36 0.19 5.68
CA ASP A 35 -6.24 -0.78 5.00
C ASP A 35 -7.65 -0.85 5.59
N MET A 36 -7.83 -0.42 6.84
CA MET A 36 -9.15 -0.36 7.45
C MET A 36 -10.04 0.73 6.83
N VAL A 37 -9.45 1.68 6.09
CA VAL A 37 -10.19 2.70 5.35
C VAL A 37 -10.75 2.08 4.06
N PRO A 38 -12.05 2.20 3.78
CA PRO A 38 -12.67 1.62 2.58
C PRO A 38 -12.01 2.12 1.31
N HIS A 39 -11.45 1.19 0.56
CA HIS A 39 -10.64 1.59 -0.58
C HIS A 39 -10.65 0.64 -1.77
N ASP A 40 -11.19 -0.57 -1.63
CA ASP A 40 -11.34 -1.45 -2.78
C ASP A 40 -12.44 -0.90 -3.69
N ASN A 41 -12.23 -0.96 -5.00
CA ASN A 41 -13.24 -0.53 -5.95
C ASN A 41 -14.18 -1.67 -6.35
N VAL A 42 -15.40 -1.34 -6.75
CA VAL A 42 -16.39 -2.33 -7.21
C VAL A 42 -15.89 -3.11 -8.44
N GLU A 43 -15.03 -2.51 -9.27
CA GLU A 43 -14.38 -3.13 -10.42
C GLU A 43 -13.51 -4.31 -10.01
N LEU A 44 -12.78 -4.22 -8.91
CA LEU A 44 -11.98 -5.32 -8.38
C LEU A 44 -12.84 -6.55 -8.11
N LYS A 45 -13.99 -6.33 -7.47
CA LYS A 45 -14.97 -7.40 -7.21
C LYS A 45 -15.49 -8.02 -8.51
N LYS A 46 -15.66 -7.23 -9.58
CA LYS A 46 -16.05 -7.74 -10.90
C LYS A 46 -14.94 -8.59 -11.53
N TRP A 47 -13.69 -8.15 -11.45
CA TRP A 47 -12.54 -8.90 -11.99
C TRP A 47 -12.36 -10.24 -11.29
N MET A 48 -12.44 -10.27 -9.96
CA MET A 48 -12.35 -11.50 -9.17
C MET A 48 -13.48 -12.49 -9.51
N LYS A 49 -14.71 -11.99 -9.76
CA LYS A 49 -15.83 -12.84 -10.19
C LYS A 49 -15.65 -13.36 -11.61
N ALA A 50 -14.97 -12.60 -12.47
CA ALA A 50 -14.73 -12.96 -13.87
C ALA A 50 -13.47 -13.81 -14.08
N GLY A 51 -12.69 -14.11 -13.03
CA GLY A 51 -11.42 -14.83 -13.14
C GLY A 51 -10.30 -14.02 -13.79
N GLN A 52 -10.44 -12.68 -13.84
CA GLN A 52 -9.50 -11.75 -14.47
C GLN A 52 -8.58 -11.07 -13.46
N GLU A 53 -8.58 -11.53 -12.21
CA GLU A 53 -7.86 -10.90 -11.13
C GLU A 53 -6.35 -10.86 -11.40
N LYS A 54 -5.78 -11.90 -12.01
CA LYS A 54 -4.33 -11.98 -12.22
C LYS A 54 -3.82 -10.87 -13.15
N GLU A 55 -4.40 -10.76 -14.34
CA GLU A 55 -3.99 -9.78 -15.35
C GLU A 55 -4.26 -8.35 -14.87
N LYS A 56 -5.40 -8.14 -14.20
CA LYS A 56 -5.79 -6.81 -13.71
C LYS A 56 -4.96 -6.36 -12.51
N PHE A 57 -4.70 -7.25 -11.53
CA PHE A 57 -3.79 -6.94 -10.41
C PHE A 57 -2.38 -6.66 -10.90
N MET A 58 -1.87 -7.41 -11.88
CA MET A 58 -0.55 -7.13 -12.46
C MET A 58 -0.49 -5.76 -13.13
N LEU A 59 -1.49 -5.41 -13.94
CA LEU A 59 -1.51 -4.12 -14.64
C LEU A 59 -1.61 -2.95 -13.64
N VAL A 60 -2.56 -3.00 -12.71
CA VAL A 60 -2.76 -1.94 -11.71
C VAL A 60 -1.54 -1.86 -10.78
N GLY A 61 -1.04 -2.99 -10.29
CA GLY A 61 0.15 -3.02 -9.44
C GLY A 61 1.39 -2.48 -10.14
N LEU A 62 1.59 -2.77 -11.44
CA LEU A 62 2.69 -2.18 -12.21
C LEU A 62 2.55 -0.66 -12.33
N LEU A 63 1.35 -0.15 -12.62
CA LEU A 63 1.09 1.29 -12.69
C LEU A 63 1.36 1.97 -11.33
N ASP A 64 0.92 1.36 -10.24
CA ASP A 64 1.16 1.87 -8.88
C ASP A 64 2.65 1.90 -8.54
N VAL A 65 3.41 0.85 -8.86
CA VAL A 65 4.86 0.81 -8.63
C VAL A 65 5.58 1.88 -9.45
N LEU A 66 5.20 2.05 -10.72
CA LEU A 66 5.76 3.11 -11.57
C LEU A 66 5.44 4.50 -11.01
N LEU A 67 4.20 4.73 -10.58
CA LEU A 67 3.79 6.00 -9.99
C LEU A 67 4.54 6.29 -8.68
N LEU A 68 4.69 5.28 -7.80
CA LEU A 68 5.47 5.41 -6.57
C LEU A 68 6.94 5.72 -6.88
N ALA A 69 7.54 5.05 -7.86
CA ALA A 69 8.91 5.31 -8.28
C ALA A 69 9.10 6.75 -8.79
N ILE A 70 8.15 7.27 -9.58
CA ILE A 70 8.15 8.67 -10.03
C ILE A 70 8.09 9.62 -8.83
N ILE A 71 7.20 9.39 -7.87
CA ILE A 71 7.07 10.23 -6.67
C ILE A 71 8.38 10.22 -5.86
N ILE A 72 8.95 9.04 -5.63
CA ILE A 72 10.24 8.86 -4.95
C ILE A 72 11.33 9.66 -5.68
N ALA A 73 11.44 9.54 -7.01
CA ALA A 73 12.44 10.25 -7.80
C ALA A 73 12.26 11.77 -7.75
N LEU A 74 11.03 12.27 -7.79
CA LEU A 74 10.74 13.70 -7.67
C LEU A 74 11.12 14.24 -6.29
N LEU A 75 10.84 13.50 -5.21
CA LEU A 75 11.19 13.89 -3.85
C LEU A 75 12.70 13.81 -3.60
N ASP A 76 13.39 12.82 -4.18
CA ASP A 76 14.83 12.66 -4.07
C ASP A 76 15.60 13.74 -4.83
N LYS A 77 15.13 14.14 -6.02
CA LYS A 77 15.68 15.27 -6.78
C LYS A 77 15.71 16.57 -5.97
N ASN A 78 14.74 16.74 -5.07
CA ASN A 78 14.65 17.88 -4.15
C ASN A 78 15.44 17.67 -2.85
N GLN A 79 16.29 16.64 -2.77
CA GLN A 79 17.16 16.29 -1.65
C GLN A 79 16.42 16.13 -0.31
N LEU A 80 15.18 15.65 -0.36
CA LEU A 80 14.32 15.51 0.83
C LEU A 80 14.65 14.29 1.71
N GLY A 81 15.80 13.64 1.47
CA GLY A 81 16.32 12.55 2.30
C GLY A 81 15.71 11.17 2.01
N VAL A 82 15.27 10.93 0.77
CA VAL A 82 14.67 9.66 0.34
C VAL A 82 15.65 8.48 0.44
N THR A 83 16.95 8.75 0.26
CA THR A 83 18.03 7.75 0.35
C THR A 83 18.39 7.33 1.78
N LYS A 84 17.80 7.94 2.82
CA LYS A 84 18.06 7.55 4.21
C LYS A 84 17.65 6.09 4.43
N PRO A 85 18.47 5.25 5.08
CA PRO A 85 18.13 3.85 5.31
C PRO A 85 16.78 3.66 6.00
N SER A 86 16.41 4.54 6.92
CA SER A 86 15.11 4.50 7.59
C SER A 86 13.92 4.80 6.66
N VAL A 87 14.07 5.69 5.69
CA VAL A 87 13.04 5.97 4.68
C VAL A 87 12.87 4.76 3.77
N ILE A 88 13.98 4.15 3.33
CA ILE A 88 13.95 2.94 2.50
C ILE A 88 13.27 1.80 3.24
N THR A 89 13.66 1.51 4.48
CA THR A 89 13.02 0.42 5.25
C THR A 89 11.57 0.74 5.63
N GLY A 90 11.21 2.02 5.77
CA GLY A 90 9.83 2.46 5.94
C GLY A 90 8.96 2.16 4.72
N ILE A 91 9.45 2.52 3.51
CA ILE A 91 8.81 2.13 2.24
C ILE A 91 8.61 0.62 2.18
N LEU A 92 9.68 -0.16 2.43
CA LEU A 92 9.61 -1.62 2.39
C LEU A 92 8.57 -2.17 3.40
N GLY A 93 8.53 -1.63 4.62
CA GLY A 93 7.54 -2.02 5.63
C GLY A 93 6.11 -1.73 5.20
N GLY A 94 5.88 -0.57 4.57
CA GLY A 94 4.56 -0.19 4.06
C GLY A 94 4.09 -1.01 2.85
N LEU A 95 5.01 -1.46 1.99
CA LEU A 95 4.66 -2.21 0.77
C LEU A 95 4.57 -3.73 0.99
N LEU A 96 5.36 -4.28 1.93
CA LEU A 96 5.52 -5.72 2.07
C LEU A 96 4.21 -6.49 2.27
N PRO A 97 3.24 -6.04 3.09
CA PRO A 97 1.99 -6.79 3.25
C PRO A 97 1.23 -6.99 1.94
N ASP A 98 1.05 -5.93 1.15
CA ASP A 98 0.40 -5.99 -0.18
C ASP A 98 1.17 -6.90 -1.14
N LEU A 99 2.51 -6.86 -1.13
CA LEU A 99 3.33 -7.71 -1.98
C LEU A 99 3.16 -9.20 -1.62
N ILE A 100 3.12 -9.55 -0.34
CA ILE A 100 2.85 -10.92 0.12
C ILE A 100 1.45 -11.35 -0.30
N TRP A 101 0.45 -10.47 -0.15
CA TRP A 101 -0.94 -10.74 -0.50
C TRP A 101 -1.11 -10.98 -2.02
N VAL A 102 -0.62 -10.06 -2.86
CA VAL A 102 -0.66 -10.18 -4.32
C VAL A 102 0.12 -11.40 -4.79
N PHE A 103 1.33 -11.63 -4.25
CA PHE A 103 2.12 -12.80 -4.64
C PHE A 103 1.37 -14.11 -4.38
N GLY A 104 0.69 -14.22 -3.23
CA GLY A 104 -0.17 -15.36 -2.90
C GLY A 104 -1.30 -15.59 -3.90
N ILE A 105 -1.90 -14.51 -4.44
CA ILE A 105 -2.91 -14.57 -5.50
C ILE A 105 -2.28 -15.04 -6.82
N LEU A 106 -1.16 -14.44 -7.23
CA LEU A 106 -0.53 -14.71 -8.53
C LEU A 106 -0.06 -16.15 -8.70
N ILE A 107 0.52 -16.73 -7.65
CA ILE A 107 1.07 -18.10 -7.69
C ILE A 107 0.01 -19.16 -7.33
N LYS A 108 -1.19 -18.75 -6.92
CA LYS A 108 -2.27 -19.64 -6.45
C LYS A 108 -1.80 -20.67 -5.41
N THR A 109 -0.92 -20.26 -4.51
CA THR A 109 -0.31 -21.19 -3.54
C THR A 109 -1.35 -21.76 -2.59
N LYS A 110 -1.19 -23.04 -2.22
CA LYS A 110 -1.96 -23.71 -1.17
C LYS A 110 -1.23 -23.71 0.18
N ASN A 111 -0.09 -23.01 0.27
CA ASN A 111 0.67 -22.90 1.50
C ASN A 111 -0.20 -22.28 2.61
N ARG A 112 -0.28 -22.95 3.77
CA ARG A 112 -1.15 -22.54 4.89
C ARG A 112 -0.84 -21.14 5.39
N LEU A 113 0.44 -20.74 5.44
CA LEU A 113 0.84 -19.42 5.90
C LEU A 113 0.38 -18.33 4.92
N ALA A 114 0.56 -18.55 3.62
CA ALA A 114 0.12 -17.61 2.60
C ALA A 114 -1.42 -17.46 2.56
N VAL A 115 -2.15 -18.57 2.71
CA VAL A 115 -3.62 -18.56 2.81
C VAL A 115 -4.06 -17.84 4.08
N TRP A 116 -3.45 -18.15 5.22
CA TRP A 116 -3.72 -17.49 6.50
C TRP A 116 -3.45 -15.98 6.41
N PHE A 117 -2.31 -15.57 5.85
CA PHE A 117 -1.96 -14.17 5.70
C PHE A 117 -2.98 -13.45 4.81
N ARG A 118 -3.35 -14.07 3.67
CA ARG A 118 -4.36 -13.52 2.78
C ARG A 118 -5.70 -13.31 3.48
N GLU A 119 -6.15 -14.28 4.28
CA GLU A 119 -7.40 -14.20 5.04
C GLU A 119 -7.34 -13.11 6.11
N LYS A 120 -6.23 -12.98 6.83
CA LYS A 120 -6.04 -11.93 7.85
C LYS A 120 -5.94 -10.54 7.25
N HIS A 121 -5.17 -10.38 6.18
CA HIS A 121 -5.08 -9.13 5.42
C HIS A 121 -6.47 -8.70 4.92
N THR A 122 -7.21 -9.60 4.27
CA THR A 122 -8.57 -9.32 3.78
C THR A 122 -9.57 -9.03 4.91
N MET A 123 -9.41 -9.66 6.08
CA MET A 123 -10.26 -9.39 7.24
C MET A 123 -10.12 -7.94 7.73
N ILE A 124 -8.90 -7.39 7.70
CA ILE A 124 -8.60 -6.04 8.20
C ILE A 124 -9.38 -4.97 7.42
N HIS A 125 -9.55 -5.15 6.10
CA HIS A 125 -10.34 -4.26 5.24
C HIS A 125 -11.81 -4.14 5.68
N THR A 126 -12.31 -5.08 6.48
CA THR A 126 -13.70 -5.11 6.94
C THR A 126 -13.87 -4.89 8.44
N LEU A 127 -12.79 -4.57 9.15
CA LEU A 127 -12.80 -4.44 10.61
C LEU A 127 -13.65 -3.26 11.08
N PHE A 128 -13.49 -2.09 10.46
CA PHE A 128 -14.27 -0.89 10.80
C PHE A 128 -15.44 -0.63 9.84
N TYR A 129 -15.30 -1.00 8.57
CA TYR A 129 -16.32 -0.81 7.55
C TYR A 129 -16.68 -2.12 6.86
N LYS A 130 -17.91 -2.60 7.07
CA LYS A 130 -18.39 -3.87 6.49
C LYS A 130 -18.41 -3.89 4.95
N LYS A 131 -18.40 -2.73 4.30
CA LYS A 131 -18.29 -2.61 2.84
C LYS A 131 -16.85 -2.23 2.49
N SER A 132 -16.02 -3.22 2.11
CA SER A 132 -14.69 -2.96 1.58
C SER A 132 -14.73 -2.35 0.18
N PHE A 133 -15.76 -2.70 -0.61
CA PHE A 133 -15.93 -2.24 -1.99
C PHE A 133 -16.78 -0.97 -2.08
N VAL A 134 -16.17 0.11 -2.55
CA VAL A 134 -16.78 1.42 -2.81
C VAL A 134 -16.70 1.78 -4.30
N SER A 135 -17.42 2.83 -4.73
CA SER A 135 -17.31 3.29 -6.12
C SER A 135 -15.89 3.75 -6.44
N ASN A 136 -15.48 3.65 -7.71
CA ASN A 136 -14.20 4.17 -8.20
C ASN A 136 -13.95 5.62 -7.77
N PHE A 137 -14.98 6.47 -7.88
CA PHE A 137 -14.86 7.87 -7.49
C PHE A 137 -14.48 8.02 -6.02
N VAL A 138 -15.14 7.28 -5.13
CA VAL A 138 -14.87 7.33 -3.68
C VAL A 138 -13.48 6.75 -3.38
N SER A 139 -13.15 5.57 -3.91
CA SER A 139 -11.84 4.94 -3.70
C SER A 139 -10.69 5.86 -4.14
N ASN A 140 -10.78 6.41 -5.36
CA ASN A 140 -9.75 7.29 -5.90
C ASN A 140 -9.66 8.61 -5.13
N SER A 141 -10.79 9.17 -4.68
CA SER A 141 -10.80 10.39 -3.88
C SER A 141 -10.07 10.19 -2.55
N ILE A 142 -10.33 9.06 -1.87
CA ILE A 142 -9.63 8.72 -0.63
C ILE A 142 -8.13 8.58 -0.90
N GLN A 143 -7.72 7.87 -1.97
CA GLN A 143 -6.31 7.73 -2.34
C GLN A 143 -5.62 9.07 -2.55
N ILE A 144 -6.24 9.95 -3.32
CA ILE A 144 -5.68 11.28 -3.62
C ILE A 144 -5.54 12.09 -2.33
N VAL A 145 -6.56 12.10 -1.46
CA VAL A 145 -6.51 12.83 -0.20
C VAL A 145 -5.38 12.34 0.70
N PHE A 146 -5.27 11.02 0.93
CA PHE A 146 -4.19 10.46 1.74
C PHE A 146 -2.81 10.69 1.11
N LEU A 147 -2.70 10.56 -0.21
CA LEU A 147 -1.46 10.82 -0.93
C LEU A 147 -1.01 12.27 -0.74
N VAL A 148 -1.90 13.23 -0.93
CA VAL A 148 -1.60 14.66 -0.73
C VAL A 148 -1.18 14.92 0.72
N ILE A 149 -1.90 14.36 1.70
CA ILE A 149 -1.57 14.51 3.12
C ILE A 149 -0.17 13.96 3.42
N PHE A 150 0.17 12.76 2.95
CA PHE A 150 1.47 12.15 3.24
C PHE A 150 2.61 12.80 2.46
N VAL A 151 2.41 13.21 1.21
CA VAL A 151 3.43 13.97 0.47
C VAL A 151 3.68 15.31 1.15
N ALA A 152 2.62 16.04 1.54
CA ALA A 152 2.76 17.28 2.30
C ALA A 152 3.48 17.05 3.63
N GLY A 153 3.09 16.00 4.38
CA GLY A 153 3.75 15.61 5.62
C GLY A 153 5.23 15.28 5.43
N PHE A 154 5.60 14.60 4.34
CA PHE A 154 6.99 14.29 4.01
C PHE A 154 7.79 15.54 3.64
N ILE A 155 7.17 16.53 3.01
CA ILE A 155 7.86 17.78 2.63
C ILE A 155 8.06 18.69 3.85
N LEU A 156 7.02 18.81 4.70
CA LEU A 156 6.96 19.81 5.77
C LEU A 156 7.63 19.38 7.08
N LEU A 157 7.73 18.07 7.36
CA LEU A 157 8.32 17.50 8.58
C LEU A 157 9.70 16.93 8.29
#